data_AF-K2DPV3-F1
#
_entry.id   AF-K2DPV3-F1
#
_cell.length_a   1.000
_cell.length_b   1.000
_cell.length_c   1.000
_cell.angle_alpha   90.00
_cell.angle_beta   90.00
_cell.angle_gamma   90.00
#
_symmetry.space_group_name_H-M   'P 1'
#
loop_
_entity.id
_entity.type
_entity.pdbx_description
1 polymer ?
#
loop_
_entity_poly.entity_id
_entity_poly.type
_entity_poly.pdbx_seq_one_letter_code
_entity_poly.pdbx_strand_id
1 'polypeptide(L)'
;MFFCLQKRKNIFLYIMIATAASCASALIGYLLGHFFWDLVGHWVVPHLVSTSTFGKLTGYLTQYESWTIFIGGLLPFPLKALSLVAGVFQLGILPFISYFAAARLIRFALLGATMAIYGEKVKLFVDRHFHKLFMVLGAKVAAAFLFLWVLAH
;
A
#
# COMPACT_ATOMS: atom_id res chain seq x y z
N MET A 1 -8.68 -9.90 7.36
CA MET A 1 -7.76 -11.01 7.71
C MET A 1 -8.27 -11.85 8.88
N PHE A 2 -8.78 -11.25 9.98
CA PHE A 2 -9.39 -12.01 11.08
C PHE A 2 -10.50 -13.00 10.65
N PHE A 3 -11.25 -12.70 9.57
CA PHE A 3 -12.23 -13.63 8.99
C PHE A 3 -11.65 -14.97 8.49
N CYS A 4 -10.37 -15.02 8.07
CA CYS A 4 -9.73 -16.26 7.64
C CYS A 4 -9.59 -17.28 8.79
N LEU A 5 -9.57 -16.82 10.04
CA LEU A 5 -9.51 -17.68 11.22
C LEU A 5 -10.85 -18.35 11.55
N GLN A 6 -11.97 -17.81 11.05
CA GLN A 6 -13.31 -18.28 11.43
C GLN A 6 -13.88 -19.33 10.46
N LYS A 7 -13.44 -19.33 9.19
CA LYS A 7 -13.75 -20.39 8.21
C LYS A 7 -12.53 -20.76 7.37
N ARG A 8 -11.76 -21.72 7.87
CA ARG A 8 -10.53 -22.27 7.22
C ARG A 8 -10.77 -22.76 5.78
N LYS A 9 -11.98 -23.23 5.47
CA LYS A 9 -12.33 -23.86 4.18
C LYS A 9 -12.31 -22.89 2.98
N ASN A 10 -12.43 -21.58 3.20
CA ASN A 10 -12.53 -20.58 2.13
C ASN A 10 -11.38 -19.56 2.12
N ILE A 11 -10.24 -19.87 2.77
CA ILE A 11 -9.10 -18.93 2.90
C ILE A 11 -8.61 -18.42 1.53
N PHE A 12 -8.52 -19.30 0.53
CA PHE A 12 -8.10 -18.94 -0.82
C PHE A 12 -9.02 -17.91 -1.47
N LEU A 13 -10.34 -18.05 -1.31
CA LEU A 13 -11.32 -17.12 -1.86
C LEU A 13 -11.20 -15.73 -1.20
N TYR A 14 -10.97 -15.68 0.11
CA TYR A 14 -10.73 -14.40 0.80
C TYR A 14 -9.41 -13.74 0.39
N ILE A 15 -8.35 -14.52 0.17
CA ILE A 15 -7.06 -14.00 -0.34
C ILE A 15 -7.25 -13.40 -1.73
N MET A 16 -8.00 -14.08 -2.61
CA MET A 16 -8.29 -13.59 -3.96
C MET A 16 -9.11 -12.30 -3.94
N ILE A 17 -10.19 -12.24 -3.15
CA ILE A 17 -11.03 -11.03 -3.03
C ILE A 17 -10.22 -9.88 -2.43
N ALA A 18 -9.43 -10.13 -1.37
CA ALA A 18 -8.60 -9.09 -0.75
C ALA A 18 -7.53 -8.57 -1.72
N THR A 19 -6.95 -9.46 -2.54
CA THR A 19 -5.99 -9.08 -3.58
C THR A 19 -6.67 -8.24 -4.65
N ALA A 20 -7.84 -8.65 -5.14
CA ALA A 20 -8.62 -7.92 -6.13
C ALA A 20 -9.03 -6.52 -5.63
N ALA A 21 -9.58 -6.42 -4.42
CA ALA A 21 -9.92 -5.14 -3.79
C ALA A 21 -8.69 -4.25 -3.60
N SER A 22 -7.54 -4.83 -3.23
CA SER A 22 -6.29 -4.09 -3.10
C SER A 22 -5.79 -3.57 -4.46
N CYS A 23 -5.87 -4.38 -5.52
CA CYS A 23 -5.52 -3.96 -6.88
C CYS A 23 -6.45 -2.86 -7.38
N ALA A 24 -7.76 -2.97 -7.14
CA ALA A 24 -8.72 -1.93 -7.50
C ALA A 24 -8.38 -0.59 -6.84
N SER A 25 -8.05 -0.58 -5.54
CA SER A 25 -7.61 0.65 -4.85
C SER A 25 -6.29 1.21 -5.39
N ALA A 26 -5.38 0.35 -5.87
CA ALA A 26 -4.10 0.77 -6.44
C ALA A 26 -4.26 1.36 -7.85
N LEU A 27 -5.17 0.81 -8.65
CA LEU A 27 -5.60 1.37 -9.94
C LEU A 27 -6.15 2.78 -9.77
N ILE A 28 -6.99 3.00 -8.75
CA ILE A 28 -7.50 4.34 -8.43
C ILE A 28 -6.33 5.28 -8.09
N GLY A 29 -5.38 4.83 -7.26
CA GLY A 29 -4.20 5.63 -6.91
C GLY A 29 -3.30 5.97 -8.10
N TYR A 30 -3.10 5.01 -9.02
CA TYR A 30 -2.38 5.21 -10.28
C TYR A 30 -3.07 6.26 -11.16
N LEU A 31 -4.39 6.12 -11.37
CA LEU A 31 -5.17 7.09 -12.13
C LEU A 31 -5.13 8.47 -11.49
N LEU A 32 -5.24 8.54 -10.16
CA LEU A 32 -5.14 9.80 -9.43
C LEU A 32 -3.78 10.46 -9.65
N GLY A 33 -2.69 9.70 -9.57
CA GLY A 33 -1.34 10.18 -9.84
C GLY A 33 -1.16 10.68 -11.27
N HIS A 34 -1.73 9.98 -12.25
CA HIS A 34 -1.72 10.39 -13.65
C HIS A 34 -2.47 11.70 -13.88
N PHE A 35 -3.71 11.81 -13.40
CA PHE A 35 -4.50 13.05 -13.49
C PHE A 35 -3.84 14.21 -12.75
N PHE A 36 -3.23 13.93 -11.60
CA PHE A 36 -2.53 14.94 -10.83
C PHE A 36 -1.30 15.45 -11.58
N TRP A 37 -0.58 14.57 -12.28
CA TRP A 37 0.53 14.96 -13.14
C TRP A 37 0.07 15.82 -14.32
N ASP A 38 -1.02 15.45 -14.98
CA ASP A 38 -1.56 16.21 -16.11
C ASP A 38 -2.03 17.62 -15.70
N LEU A 39 -2.63 17.78 -14.51
CA LEU A 39 -3.09 19.09 -14.01
C LEU A 39 -1.97 19.94 -13.40
N VAL A 40 -1.09 19.31 -12.60
CA VAL A 40 -0.22 20.00 -11.65
C VAL A 40 1.26 19.86 -12.02
N GLY A 41 1.64 18.88 -12.82
CA GLY A 41 3.03 18.57 -13.19
C GLY A 41 3.75 19.76 -13.82
N HIS A 42 3.10 20.48 -14.74
CA HIS A 42 3.69 21.64 -15.41
C HIS A 42 4.01 22.81 -14.45
N TRP A 43 3.26 22.95 -13.37
CA TRP A 43 3.46 24.00 -12.36
C TRP A 43 4.44 23.59 -11.26
N VAL A 44 4.40 22.31 -10.87
CA VAL A 44 5.13 21.78 -9.70
C VAL A 44 6.56 21.37 -10.03
N VAL A 45 6.83 20.82 -11.22
CA VAL A 45 8.17 20.39 -11.62
C VAL A 45 9.22 21.50 -11.49
N PRO A 46 9.04 22.72 -12.04
CA PRO A 46 10.05 23.76 -11.94
C PRO A 46 10.36 24.23 -10.50
N HIS A 47 9.44 23.99 -9.54
CA HIS A 47 9.64 24.34 -8.13
C HIS A 47 10.21 23.21 -7.28
N LEU A 48 10.01 21.94 -7.66
CA LEU A 48 10.45 20.78 -6.87
C LEU A 48 11.73 20.11 -7.39
N VAL A 49 11.92 19.97 -8.72
CA VAL A 49 13.04 19.22 -9.30
C VAL A 49 13.41 19.76 -10.69
N SER A 50 14.71 19.88 -11.02
CA SER A 50 15.15 20.21 -12.39
C SER A 50 14.58 19.21 -13.41
N THR A 51 14.03 19.71 -14.52
CA THR A 51 13.47 18.92 -15.63
C THR A 51 14.45 17.84 -16.14
N SER A 52 15.76 18.15 -16.10
CA SER A 52 16.82 17.21 -16.47
C SER A 52 16.93 16.01 -15.53
N THR A 53 16.79 16.22 -14.22
CA THR A 53 16.82 15.17 -13.20
C THR A 53 15.55 14.33 -13.24
N PHE A 54 14.40 14.96 -13.49
CA PHE A 54 13.13 14.27 -13.64
C PHE A 54 13.13 13.32 -14.86
N GLY A 55 13.69 13.75 -16.00
CA GLY A 55 13.83 12.90 -17.18
C GLY A 55 14.71 11.67 -16.93
N LYS A 56 15.83 11.84 -16.22
CA LYS A 56 16.71 10.73 -15.82
C LYS A 56 15.99 9.75 -14.88
N LEU A 57 15.32 10.26 -13.85
CA LEU A 57 14.52 9.45 -12.92
C LEU A 57 13.43 8.67 -13.62
N THR A 58 12.71 9.33 -14.53
CA THR A 58 11.67 8.68 -15.35
C THR A 58 12.30 7.55 -16.14
N GLY A 59 13.39 7.79 -16.87
CA GLY A 59 14.08 6.75 -17.65
C GLY A 59 14.53 5.55 -16.82
N TYR A 60 15.11 5.76 -15.63
CA TYR A 60 15.46 4.66 -14.72
C TYR A 60 14.23 3.92 -14.22
N LEU A 61 13.16 4.62 -13.88
CA LEU A 61 11.92 4.01 -13.42
C LEU A 61 11.22 3.23 -14.53
N THR A 62 11.21 3.70 -15.78
CA THR A 62 10.66 2.94 -16.91
C THR A 62 11.48 1.69 -17.19
N GLN A 63 12.81 1.77 -17.10
CA GLN A 63 13.69 0.62 -17.32
C GLN A 63 13.53 -0.45 -16.24
N TYR A 64 13.37 -0.05 -14.98
CA TYR A 64 13.28 -0.95 -13.83
C TYR A 64 11.87 -1.06 -13.24
N GLU A 65 10.82 -0.65 -13.97
CA GLU A 65 9.45 -0.54 -13.45
C GLU A 65 9.00 -1.83 -12.76
N SER A 66 9.24 -2.96 -13.43
CA SER A 66 8.88 -4.30 -12.98
C SER A 66 9.51 -4.65 -11.63
N TRP A 67 10.82 -4.42 -11.49
CA TRP A 67 11.58 -4.75 -10.28
C TRP A 67 11.29 -3.79 -9.15
N THR A 68 11.19 -2.48 -9.44
CA THR A 68 10.87 -1.46 -8.44
C THR A 68 9.50 -1.69 -7.81
N ILE A 69 8.50 -2.04 -8.62
CA ILE A 69 7.13 -2.28 -8.14
C ILE A 69 7.05 -3.60 -7.36
N PHE A 70 7.73 -4.65 -7.84
CA PHE A 70 7.75 -5.94 -7.17
C PHE A 70 8.46 -5.87 -5.81
N ILE A 71 9.67 -5.32 -5.79
CA ILE A 71 10.48 -5.15 -4.57
C ILE A 71 9.79 -4.17 -3.62
N GLY A 72 9.34 -3.02 -4.11
CA GLY A 72 8.56 -2.05 -3.31
C GLY A 72 7.26 -2.65 -2.75
N GLY A 73 6.67 -3.60 -3.47
CA GLY A 73 5.52 -4.43 -3.07
C GLY A 73 5.78 -5.34 -1.88
N LEU A 74 6.97 -5.91 -1.81
CA LEU A 74 7.39 -6.83 -0.76
C LEU A 74 7.94 -6.10 0.47
N LEU A 75 8.58 -4.94 0.28
CA LEU A 75 9.06 -4.12 1.39
C LEU A 75 7.90 -3.52 2.23
N PRO A 76 8.16 -3.13 3.49
CA PRO A 76 7.23 -2.36 4.31
C PRO A 76 7.10 -0.90 3.82
N PHE A 77 7.16 -0.66 2.51
CA PHE A 77 6.94 0.64 1.90
C PHE A 77 5.44 0.92 1.77
N PRO A 78 4.97 2.17 1.93
CA PRO A 78 3.56 2.52 1.74
C PRO A 78 3.14 2.32 0.28
N LEU A 79 2.50 1.18 0.00
CA LEU A 79 2.12 0.77 -1.36
C LEU A 79 1.14 1.71 -2.06
N LYS A 80 0.36 2.47 -1.29
CA LYS A 80 -0.54 3.49 -1.85
C LYS A 80 0.26 4.63 -2.47
N ALA A 81 1.32 5.07 -1.79
CA ALA A 81 2.24 6.07 -2.31
C ALA A 81 2.97 5.56 -3.55
N LEU A 82 3.36 4.28 -3.57
CA LEU A 82 3.98 3.66 -4.75
C LEU A 82 3.04 3.66 -5.97
N SER A 83 1.73 3.41 -5.80
CA SER A 83 0.78 3.50 -6.91
C SER A 83 0.63 4.93 -7.44
N LEU A 84 0.66 5.92 -6.55
CA LEU A 84 0.54 7.33 -6.91
C LEU A 84 1.79 7.79 -7.67
N VAL A 85 2.97 7.42 -7.18
CA VAL A 85 4.25 7.66 -7.84
C VAL A 85 4.29 6.98 -9.21
N ALA A 86 3.85 5.73 -9.31
CA ALA A 86 3.76 5.04 -10.59
C ALA A 86 2.85 5.76 -11.60
N GLY A 87 1.74 6.34 -11.13
CA GLY A 87 0.85 7.18 -11.94
C GLY A 87 1.50 8.50 -12.36
N VAL A 88 2.21 9.17 -11.44
CA VAL A 88 2.92 10.43 -11.71
C VAL A 88 4.03 10.25 -12.75
N PHE A 89 4.76 9.14 -12.70
CA PHE A 89 5.80 8.81 -13.68
C PHE A 89 5.27 8.11 -14.93
N GLN A 90 3.95 7.96 -15.07
CA GLN A 90 3.27 7.33 -16.21
C GLN A 90 3.87 5.94 -16.57
N LEU A 91 4.18 5.14 -15.56
CA LEU A 91 4.72 3.78 -15.74
C LEU A 91 3.69 2.87 -16.42
N GLY A 92 4.13 1.82 -17.11
CA GLY A 92 3.22 0.94 -17.83
C GLY A 92 2.14 0.35 -16.90
N ILE A 93 0.86 0.58 -17.21
CA ILE A 93 -0.23 0.12 -16.33
C ILE A 93 -0.32 -1.41 -16.26
N LEU A 94 -0.01 -2.09 -17.37
CA LEU A 94 0.04 -3.56 -17.47
C LEU A 94 1.11 -4.17 -16.56
N PRO A 95 2.41 -3.80 -16.68
CA PRO A 95 3.44 -4.30 -15.78
C PRO A 95 3.15 -3.86 -14.34
N PHE A 96 2.67 -2.64 -14.12
CA PHE A 96 2.33 -2.20 -12.77
C PHE A 96 1.32 -3.12 -12.08
N ILE A 97 0.18 -3.40 -12.71
CA ILE A 97 -0.86 -4.25 -12.12
C ILE A 97 -0.38 -5.68 -11.92
N SER A 98 0.38 -6.26 -12.86
CA SER A 98 0.82 -7.65 -12.77
C SER A 98 1.80 -7.87 -11.62
N TYR A 99 2.85 -7.05 -11.52
CA TYR A 99 3.85 -7.14 -10.45
C TYR A 99 3.28 -6.71 -9.10
N PHE A 100 2.40 -5.71 -9.06
CA PHE A 100 1.72 -5.30 -7.83
C PHE A 100 0.79 -6.40 -7.32
N ALA A 101 -0.01 -7.02 -8.20
CA ALA A 101 -0.87 -8.14 -7.84
C ALA A 101 -0.06 -9.34 -7.34
N ALA A 102 1.07 -9.66 -8.00
CA ALA A 102 1.96 -10.73 -7.57
C ALA A 102 2.53 -10.49 -6.17
N ALA A 103 3.06 -9.30 -5.90
CA ALA A 103 3.58 -8.94 -4.58
C ALA A 103 2.49 -9.00 -3.49
N ARG A 104 1.26 -8.56 -3.82
CA ARG A 104 0.11 -8.63 -2.92
C ARG A 104 -0.32 -10.05 -2.63
N LEU A 105 -0.40 -10.89 -3.66
CA LEU A 105 -0.76 -12.28 -3.52
C LEU A 105 0.24 -13.00 -2.62
N ILE A 106 1.55 -12.82 -2.84
CA ILE A 106 2.61 -13.41 -2.02
C ILE A 106 2.45 -12.97 -0.55
N ARG A 107 2.27 -11.67 -0.30
CA ARG A 107 2.14 -11.16 1.06
C ARG A 107 0.91 -11.73 1.77
N PHE A 108 -0.26 -11.72 1.12
CA PHE A 108 -1.49 -12.24 1.71
C PHE A 108 -1.48 -13.77 1.84
N ALA A 109 -0.86 -14.47 0.90
CA ALA A 109 -0.64 -15.91 0.98
C ALA A 109 0.30 -16.27 2.12
N LEU A 110 1.41 -15.55 2.28
CA LEU A 110 2.35 -15.75 3.39
C LEU A 110 1.65 -15.51 4.73
N LEU A 111 0.99 -14.37 4.89
CA LEU A 111 0.22 -14.05 6.10
C LEU A 111 -0.89 -15.07 6.36
N GLY A 112 -1.59 -15.54 5.31
CA GLY A 112 -2.62 -16.58 5.40
C GLY A 112 -2.05 -17.93 5.81
N ALA A 113 -0.90 -18.34 5.27
CA ALA A 113 -0.21 -19.57 5.61
C ALA A 113 0.33 -19.52 7.05
N THR A 114 0.96 -18.42 7.46
CA THR A 114 1.41 -18.22 8.84
C THR A 114 0.22 -18.24 9.81
N MET A 115 -0.91 -17.61 9.47
CA MET A 115 -2.11 -17.70 10.29
C MET A 115 -2.76 -19.08 10.27
N ALA A 116 -2.65 -19.85 9.19
CA ALA A 116 -3.14 -21.23 9.18
C ALA A 116 -2.33 -22.10 10.17
N ILE A 117 -1.00 -21.92 10.22
CA ILE A 117 -0.11 -22.71 11.10
C ILE A 117 -0.15 -22.21 12.56
N TYR A 118 -0.13 -20.89 12.79
CA TYR A 118 -0.02 -20.29 14.13
C TYR A 118 -1.33 -19.64 14.66
N GLY A 119 -2.44 -19.80 13.95
CA GLY A 119 -3.68 -19.05 14.17
C GLY A 119 -4.25 -19.12 15.58
N GLU A 120 -4.21 -20.28 16.25
CA GLU A 120 -4.68 -20.40 17.63
C GLU A 120 -3.84 -19.61 18.63
N LYS A 121 -2.51 -19.65 18.50
CA LYS A 121 -1.59 -18.89 19.36
C LYS A 121 -1.73 -17.39 19.13
N VAL A 122 -1.89 -16.97 17.88
CA VAL A 122 -2.10 -15.55 17.53
C VAL A 122 -3.45 -15.06 18.05
N LYS A 123 -4.52 -15.86 17.92
CA LYS A 123 -5.84 -15.50 18.42
C LYS A 123 -5.83 -15.30 19.93
N LEU A 124 -5.21 -16.21 20.69
CA LEU A 124 -5.05 -16.07 22.14
C LEU A 124 -4.21 -14.86 22.55
N PHE A 125 -3.14 -14.53 21.80
CA PHE A 125 -2.32 -13.35 22.07
C PHE A 125 -3.09 -12.05 21.81
N VAL A 126 -3.83 -11.99 20.69
CA VAL A 126 -4.63 -10.83 20.30
C VAL A 126 -5.77 -10.61 21.28
N ASP A 127 -6.52 -11.64 21.69
CA ASP A 127 -7.61 -11.51 22.66
C ASP A 127 -7.12 -10.95 24.00
N ARG A 128 -5.94 -11.40 24.46
CA ARG A 128 -5.35 -10.94 25.72
C ARG A 128 -4.85 -9.49 25.68
N HIS A 129 -4.49 -8.96 24.51
CA HIS A 129 -3.91 -7.61 24.37
C HIS A 129 -4.80 -6.61 23.63
N PHE A 130 -5.98 -7.02 23.14
CA PHE A 130 -6.86 -6.21 22.32
C PHE A 130 -7.24 -4.88 22.99
N HIS A 131 -7.58 -4.92 24.28
CA HIS A 131 -7.91 -3.74 25.07
C HIS A 131 -6.74 -2.76 25.20
N LYS A 132 -5.51 -3.26 25.46
CA LYS A 132 -4.32 -2.41 25.58
C LYS A 132 -3.94 -1.78 24.24
N LEU A 133 -4.03 -2.53 23.14
CA LEU A 133 -3.77 -2.04 21.79
C LEU A 133 -4.77 -0.95 21.39
N PHE A 134 -6.06 -1.17 21.65
CA PHE A 134 -7.10 -0.18 21.37
C PHE A 134 -6.90 1.11 22.17
N MET A 135 -6.57 0.98 23.46
CA MET A 135 -6.36 2.13 24.34
C MET A 135 -5.13 2.95 23.92
N VAL A 136 -4.02 2.31 23.56
CA VAL A 136 -2.81 3.00 23.08
C VAL A 136 -3.04 3.65 21.71
N LEU A 137 -3.72 2.97 20.79
CA LEU A 137 -4.01 3.53 19.47
C LEU A 137 -4.96 4.73 19.58
N GLY A 138 -6.03 4.59 20.38
CA GLY A 138 -6.97 5.67 20.68
C GLY A 138 -6.28 6.87 21.31
N ALA A 139 -5.39 6.63 22.30
CA ALA A 139 -4.61 7.69 22.93
C ALA A 139 -3.69 8.41 21.93
N LYS A 140 -3.02 7.69 21.03
CA LYS A 140 -2.16 8.29 19.99
C LYS A 140 -2.95 9.15 19.01
N VAL A 141 -4.12 8.67 18.57
CA VAL A 141 -4.99 9.41 17.65
C VAL A 141 -5.54 10.66 18.34
N ALA A 142 -6.00 10.54 19.60
CA ALA A 142 -6.46 11.68 20.38
C ALA A 142 -5.34 12.71 20.60
N ALA A 143 -4.12 12.27 20.91
CA ALA A 143 -2.96 13.14 21.07
C ALA A 143 -2.60 13.86 19.76
N ALA A 144 -2.60 13.15 18.62
CA ALA A 144 -2.35 13.77 17.31
C ALA A 144 -3.44 14.79 16.95
N PHE A 145 -4.70 14.50 17.27
CA PHE A 145 -5.82 15.41 17.04
C PHE A 145 -5.73 16.66 17.90
N LEU A 146 -5.44 16.52 19.20
CA LEU A 146 -5.20 17.64 20.12
C LEU A 146 -4.01 18.48 19.69
N PHE A 147 -2.91 17.84 19.25
CA PHE A 147 -1.72 18.55 18.77
C PHE A 147 -2.02 19.39 17.51
N LEU A 148 -2.78 18.84 16.56
CA LEU A 148 -3.24 19.59 15.38
C LEU A 148 -4.19 20.72 15.75
N TRP A 149 -5.08 20.51 16.73
CA TRP A 149 -6.03 21.53 17.20
C TRP A 149 -5.31 22.72 17.87
N VAL A 150 -4.29 22.45 18.69
CA VAL A 150 -3.47 23.49 19.33
C VAL A 150 -2.62 24.27 18.32
N LEU A 151 -2.16 23.63 17.23
CA LEU A 151 -1.42 24.30 16.16
C LEU A 151 -2.31 25.15 15.23
N ALA A 152 -3.61 24.89 15.23
CA ALA A 152 -4.60 25.59 14.41
C ALA A 152 -5.22 26.82 15.10
N HIS A 153 -4.86 27.09 16.36
CA HIS A 153 -5.31 28.24 17.15
C HIS A 153 -4.13 29.16 17.48
#